data_AF-A0A5Y7FTI8-F1
#
_entry.id   AF-A0A5Y7FTI8-F1
#
_cell.length_a   1.000
_cell.length_b   1.000
_cell.length_c   1.000
_cell.angle_alpha   90.00
_cell.angle_beta   90.00
_cell.angle_gamma   90.00
#
_symmetry.space_group_name_H-M   'P 1'
#
loop_
_entity.id
_entity.type
_entity.pdbx_description
1 polymer ?
#
loop_
_entity_poly.entity_id
_entity_poly.type
_entity_poly.pdbx_seq_one_letter_code
_entity_poly.pdbx_strand_id
1 'polypeptide(L)'
;MSYFLETKEAAQAFNVSTGALRLAASRNSNKYEWLKVDNEKGGRGGKKLLFKISKDKLLTAFNQELISKNTLIYDEKMQKVKLSEIITTDNLKTINNSLKTSNLNLAEPKMNNDLAVLNLKFENLSDELKEDAKSKVKLLKQVEKYIEGGLSIARTLKIEKINRRFYERIRKAYKENGILGLIDTRGL
;
A
#
# COMPACT_ATOMS: atom_id res chain seq x y z
N MET A 1 6.89 22.62 10.57
CA MET A 1 8.00 22.50 9.61
C MET A 1 7.45 21.86 8.35
N SER A 2 7.70 22.49 7.20
CA SER A 2 7.21 21.99 5.92
C SER A 2 8.32 21.23 5.21
N TYR A 3 7.94 20.17 4.51
CA TYR A 3 8.84 19.37 3.69
C TYR A 3 8.36 19.40 2.25
N PHE A 4 9.24 19.01 1.34
CA PHE A 4 8.94 18.98 -0.08
C PHE A 4 9.24 17.60 -0.64
N LEU A 5 8.30 17.10 -1.44
CA LEU A 5 8.37 15.81 -2.11
C LEU A 5 8.31 16.00 -3.62
N GLU A 6 8.92 15.06 -4.33
CA GLU A 6 8.75 14.97 -5.77
C GLU A 6 7.33 14.57 -6.17
N THR A 7 6.97 14.86 -7.43
CA THR A 7 5.58 14.70 -7.92
C THR A 7 5.03 13.29 -7.74
N LYS A 8 5.87 12.25 -7.86
CA LYS A 8 5.43 10.86 -7.76
C LYS A 8 5.09 10.48 -6.32
N GLU A 9 5.94 10.86 -5.39
CA GLU A 9 5.82 10.57 -3.96
C GLU A 9 4.75 11.46 -3.32
N ALA A 10 4.65 12.72 -3.74
CA ALA A 10 3.56 13.60 -3.34
C ALA A 10 2.19 13.07 -3.81
N ALA A 11 2.10 12.51 -5.02
CA ALA A 11 0.87 11.91 -5.53
C ALA A 11 0.40 10.74 -4.64
N GLN A 12 1.34 9.89 -4.22
CA GLN A 12 1.07 8.81 -3.27
C GLN A 12 0.63 9.36 -1.91
N ALA A 13 1.36 10.35 -1.37
CA ALA A 13 1.05 10.96 -0.08
C ALA A 13 -0.33 11.64 -0.02
N PHE A 14 -0.75 12.26 -1.12
CA PHE A 14 -2.04 12.92 -1.23
C PHE A 14 -3.17 12.02 -1.75
N ASN A 15 -2.87 10.75 -2.06
CA ASN A 15 -3.79 9.81 -2.69
C ASN A 15 -4.46 10.37 -3.96
N VAL A 16 -3.65 10.94 -4.86
CA VAL A 16 -4.10 11.50 -6.14
C VAL A 16 -3.19 11.06 -7.28
N SER A 17 -3.62 11.26 -8.52
CA SER A 17 -2.75 10.98 -9.67
C SER A 17 -1.66 12.05 -9.84
N THR A 18 -0.51 11.66 -10.38
CA THR A 18 0.57 12.60 -10.75
C THR A 18 0.09 13.63 -11.78
N GLY A 19 -0.84 13.25 -12.66
CA GLY A 19 -1.50 14.14 -13.60
C GLY A 19 -2.33 15.23 -12.91
N ALA A 20 -3.05 14.89 -11.84
CA ALA A 20 -3.82 15.86 -11.05
C ALA A 20 -2.90 16.91 -10.39
N LEU A 21 -1.75 16.50 -9.86
CA LEU A 21 -0.75 17.42 -9.31
C LEU A 21 -0.12 18.32 -10.38
N ARG A 22 0.21 17.78 -11.55
CA ARG A 22 0.71 18.56 -12.69
C ARG A 22 -0.31 19.57 -13.20
N LEU A 23 -1.59 19.16 -13.29
CA LEU A 23 -2.70 20.04 -13.67
C LEU A 23 -2.96 21.13 -12.63
N ALA A 24 -2.85 20.80 -11.34
CA ALA A 24 -2.95 21.80 -10.28
C ALA A 24 -1.83 22.84 -10.40
N ALA A 25 -0.60 22.39 -10.69
CA ALA A 25 0.53 23.27 -10.89
C ALA A 25 0.43 24.12 -12.18
N SER A 26 -0.07 23.54 -13.29
CA SER A 26 -0.25 24.30 -14.53
C SER A 26 -1.37 25.34 -14.43
N ARG A 27 -2.42 25.05 -13.66
CA ARG A 27 -3.53 25.97 -13.39
C ARG A 27 -3.25 26.95 -12.25
N ASN A 28 -2.06 26.89 -11.65
CA ASN A 28 -1.68 27.70 -10.49
C ASN A 28 -2.70 27.62 -9.33
N SER A 29 -3.18 26.41 -9.04
CA SER A 29 -4.16 26.18 -7.98
C SER A 29 -3.51 26.20 -6.59
N ASN A 30 -4.20 26.83 -5.63
CA ASN A 30 -3.77 26.87 -4.22
C ASN A 30 -4.01 25.55 -3.46
N LYS A 31 -4.60 24.53 -4.11
CA LYS A 31 -4.97 23.27 -3.44
C LYS A 31 -3.75 22.45 -2.98
N TYR A 32 -2.67 22.50 -3.75
CA TYR A 32 -1.40 21.86 -3.41
C TYR A 32 -0.31 22.89 -3.60
N GLU A 33 0.34 23.31 -2.51
CA GLU A 33 1.49 24.22 -2.63
C GLU A 33 2.66 23.51 -3.31
N TRP A 34 3.28 24.17 -4.29
CA TRP A 34 4.36 23.59 -5.09
C TRP A 34 5.45 24.63 -5.40
N LEU A 35 6.63 24.12 -5.71
CA LEU A 35 7.79 24.90 -6.14
C LEU A 35 8.37 24.28 -7.42
N LYS A 36 8.78 25.15 -8.35
CA LYS A 36 9.55 24.76 -9.54
C LYS A 36 11.03 24.92 -9.23
N VAL A 37 11.77 23.83 -9.34
CA VAL A 37 13.22 23.82 -9.17
C VAL A 37 13.86 23.56 -10.53
N ASP A 38 14.82 24.39 -10.89
CA ASP A 38 15.59 24.19 -12.11
C ASP A 38 16.50 22.98 -11.94
N ASN A 39 16.60 22.15 -12.97
CA ASN A 39 17.44 20.98 -12.92
C ASN A 39 18.89 21.42 -13.11
N GLU A 40 19.74 21.28 -12.08
CA GLU A 40 21.15 21.70 -12.11
C GLU A 40 21.93 21.14 -13.31
N LYS A 41 21.51 19.99 -13.86
CA LYS A 41 22.16 19.31 -14.99
C LYS A 41 21.60 19.62 -16.37
N GLY A 42 20.66 20.57 -16.52
CA GLY A 42 20.24 21.11 -17.83
C GLY A 42 19.73 20.11 -18.89
N GLY A 43 19.37 18.88 -18.50
CA GLY A 43 18.98 17.81 -19.44
C GLY A 43 17.54 17.91 -19.94
N ARG A 44 17.24 17.21 -21.05
CA ARG A 44 15.89 17.03 -21.62
C ARG A 44 14.95 16.38 -20.57
N GLY A 45 14.20 17.22 -19.87
CA GLY A 45 13.30 16.78 -18.80
C GLY A 45 12.48 17.89 -18.12
N GLY A 46 12.77 19.16 -18.43
CA GLY A 46 12.03 20.30 -17.88
C GLY A 46 12.28 20.54 -16.39
N LYS A 47 11.75 21.66 -15.89
CA LYS A 47 11.83 22.05 -14.47
C LYS A 47 11.17 20.99 -13.59
N LYS A 48 11.79 20.67 -12.45
CA LYS A 48 11.28 19.69 -11.49
C LYS A 48 10.21 20.34 -10.62
N LEU A 49 9.11 19.63 -10.38
CA LEU A 49 8.04 20.07 -9.49
C LEU A 49 8.16 19.39 -8.13
N LEU A 50 8.30 20.19 -7.09
CA LEU A 50 8.28 19.76 -5.70
C LEU A 50 6.98 20.24 -5.05
N PHE A 51 6.34 19.38 -4.26
CA PHE A 51 5.09 19.66 -3.58
C PHE A 51 5.32 19.73 -2.08
N LYS A 52 4.78 20.78 -1.46
CA LYS A 52 4.87 21.00 -0.03
C LYS A 52 3.97 20.01 0.70
N ILE A 53 4.50 19.41 1.76
CA ILE A 53 3.79 18.49 2.63
C ILE A 53 4.13 18.80 4.09
N SER A 54 3.12 18.70 4.95
CA SER A 54 3.30 18.81 6.40
C SER A 54 3.99 17.57 6.96
N LYS A 55 4.74 17.73 8.07
CA LYS A 55 5.33 16.63 8.83
C LYS A 55 4.35 15.49 9.12
N ASP A 56 3.14 15.81 9.59
CA ASP A 56 2.13 14.81 10.00
C ASP A 56 1.66 13.94 8.83
N LYS A 57 1.37 14.56 7.68
CA LYS A 57 1.03 13.82 6.45
C LYS A 57 2.18 12.97 5.95
N LEU A 58 3.42 13.42 6.11
CA LEU A 58 4.61 12.68 5.71
C LEU A 58 4.82 11.44 6.61
N LEU A 59 4.62 11.59 7.92
CA LEU A 59 4.60 10.47 8.87
C LEU A 59 3.46 9.48 8.57
N THR A 60 2.26 10.00 8.30
CA THR A 60 1.09 9.17 7.96
C THR A 60 1.33 8.36 6.69
N ALA A 61 1.85 9.00 5.65
CA ALA A 61 2.17 8.35 4.38
C ALA A 61 3.30 7.31 4.51
N PHE A 62 4.27 7.55 5.41
CA PHE A 62 5.29 6.55 5.71
C PHE A 62 4.73 5.35 6.49
N ASN A 63 3.91 5.59 7.51
CA ASN A 63 3.28 4.52 8.31
C ASN A 63 2.31 3.66 7.48
N GLN A 64 1.71 4.25 6.44
CA GLN A 64 0.87 3.55 5.46
C GLN A 64 1.68 2.88 4.34
N GLU A 65 3.01 2.88 4.41
CA GLU A 65 3.93 2.33 3.40
C GLU A 65 3.77 2.93 1.99
N LEU A 66 3.14 4.11 1.87
CA LEU A 66 2.98 4.81 0.60
C LEU A 66 4.30 5.43 0.12
N ILE A 67 5.20 5.70 1.06
CA ILE A 67 6.50 6.34 0.84
C ILE A 67 7.58 5.48 1.50
N SER A 68 8.72 5.35 0.83
CA SER A 68 9.83 4.50 1.31
C SER A 68 10.85 5.27 2.14
N LYS A 69 11.67 4.56 2.92
CA LYS A 69 12.82 5.16 3.64
C LYS A 69 13.81 5.88 2.71
N ASN A 70 13.85 5.50 1.44
CA ASN A 70 14.76 6.06 0.43
C ASN A 70 14.16 7.24 -0.33
N THR A 71 12.95 7.66 0.01
CA THR A 71 12.30 8.79 -0.65
C THR A 71 13.11 10.07 -0.46
N LEU A 72 13.24 10.83 -1.55
CA LEU A 72 13.91 12.12 -1.57
C LEU A 72 13.00 13.16 -0.92
N ILE A 73 13.44 13.68 0.22
CA ILE A 73 12.73 14.71 0.99
C ILE A 73 13.62 15.94 1.06
N TYR A 74 13.02 17.09 0.85
CA TYR A 74 13.69 18.38 0.92
C TYR A 74 13.08 19.24 2.01
N ASP A 75 13.92 19.94 2.76
CA ASP A 75 13.49 20.96 3.71
C ASP A 75 13.17 22.29 3.02
N GLU A 76 12.64 23.25 3.77
CA GLU A 76 12.37 24.62 3.28
C GLU A 76 13.61 25.31 2.69
N LYS A 77 14.81 24.92 3.13
CA LYS A 77 16.10 25.39 2.57
C LYS A 77 16.57 24.61 1.34
N MET A 78 15.75 23.74 0.77
CA MET A 78 16.07 22.84 -0.36
C MET A 78 17.24 21.88 -0.11
N GLN A 79 17.55 21.63 1.17
CA GLN A 79 18.53 20.64 1.56
C GLN A 79 17.87 19.27 1.65
N LYS A 80 18.56 18.25 1.17
CA LYS A 80 18.09 16.87 1.23
C LYS A 80 18.16 16.37 2.68
N VAL A 81 17.04 15.93 3.21
CA VAL A 81 16.92 15.43 4.59
C VAL A 81 16.50 13.97 4.58
N LYS A 82 17.06 13.18 5.50
CA LYS A 82 16.67 11.77 5.63
C LYS A 82 15.41 11.67 6.46
N LEU A 83 14.51 10.77 6.05
CA LEU A 83 13.29 10.47 6.79
C LEU A 83 13.56 10.10 8.26
N SER A 84 14.65 9.38 8.54
CA SER A 84 15.06 9.00 9.89
C SER A 84 15.34 10.21 10.80
N GLU A 85 15.88 11.30 10.25
CA GLU A 85 16.18 12.53 10.99
C GLU A 85 14.89 13.31 11.32
N ILE A 86 13.85 13.14 10.51
CA ILE A 86 12.53 13.74 10.72
C ILE A 86 11.76 12.99 11.82
N ILE A 87 11.82 11.64 11.83
CA ILE A 87 11.08 10.77 12.75
C ILE A 87 11.67 10.79 14.17
N THR A 88 13.00 10.84 14.33
CA THR A 88 13.65 10.82 15.65
C THR A 88 13.34 12.06 16.50
N THR A 89 12.97 13.18 15.88
CA THR A 89 12.69 14.44 16.60
C THR A 89 11.34 14.47 17.31
N ASP A 90 10.35 13.66 16.92
CA ASP A 90 8.99 13.70 17.50
C ASP A 90 8.74 12.66 18.58
N ASN A 91 9.49 11.56 18.61
CA ASN A 91 9.35 10.55 19.66
C ASN A 91 9.71 11.08 21.06
N LEU A 92 10.34 12.25 21.18
CA LEU A 92 10.66 12.86 22.48
C LEU A 92 9.59 13.82 23.02
N LYS A 93 8.58 14.23 22.24
CA LYS A 93 7.58 15.20 22.70
C LYS A 93 6.14 14.68 22.76
N THR A 94 5.81 13.60 22.06
CA THR A 94 4.43 13.07 22.07
C THR A 94 4.23 11.83 22.95
N ILE A 95 5.31 11.12 23.32
CA ILE A 95 5.19 9.89 24.13
C ILE A 95 4.79 10.20 25.59
N ASN A 96 5.13 11.38 26.12
CA ASN A 96 4.89 11.69 27.53
C ASN A 96 3.49 12.25 27.86
N ASN A 97 2.66 12.59 26.87
CA ASN A 97 1.34 13.23 27.13
C ASN A 97 0.11 12.51 26.57
N SER A 98 0.23 11.37 25.86
CA SER A 98 -0.97 10.61 25.42
C SER A 98 -1.32 9.40 26.31
N LEU A 99 -0.54 9.14 27.37
CA LEU A 99 -0.80 8.01 28.29
C LEU A 99 -1.82 8.32 29.39
N LYS A 100 -2.42 9.51 29.43
CA LYS A 100 -3.50 9.82 30.37
C LYS A 100 -4.61 10.58 29.66
N THR A 101 -5.83 10.09 29.90
CA THR A 101 -7.14 10.68 29.57
C THR A 101 -7.61 10.61 28.11
N SER A 102 -8.26 9.51 27.77
CA SER A 102 -9.65 9.54 27.32
C SER A 102 -10.22 8.13 27.29
N ASN A 103 -10.77 7.73 28.44
CA ASN A 103 -12.01 6.96 28.47
C ASN A 103 -13.04 7.73 27.64
N LEU A 104 -13.19 7.37 26.36
CA LEU A 104 -14.29 7.83 25.53
C LEU A 104 -14.71 6.65 24.66
N ASN A 105 -15.83 6.08 25.06
CA ASN A 105 -16.63 5.05 24.40
C ASN A 105 -16.37 4.96 22.89
N LEU A 106 -15.52 4.01 22.51
CA LEU A 106 -15.67 3.35 21.23
C LEU A 106 -16.50 2.10 21.52
N ALA A 107 -17.81 2.23 21.32
CA ALA A 107 -18.62 1.07 20.97
C ALA A 107 -17.81 0.27 19.95
N GLU A 108 -17.60 -1.01 20.27
CA GLU A 108 -16.89 -1.96 19.43
C GLU A 108 -17.19 -1.64 17.96
N PRO A 109 -16.20 -1.31 17.11
CA PRO A 109 -16.47 -1.27 15.69
C PRO A 109 -16.99 -2.67 15.38
N LYS A 110 -18.27 -2.77 14.99
CA LYS A 110 -18.94 -4.02 14.62
C LYS A 110 -17.92 -4.87 13.88
N MET A 111 -17.31 -5.83 14.59
CA MET A 111 -16.41 -6.79 13.97
C MET A 111 -17.29 -7.48 12.95
N ASN A 112 -16.99 -7.24 11.68
CA ASN A 112 -17.79 -7.65 10.53
C ASN A 112 -18.40 -9.04 10.80
N ASN A 113 -19.71 -9.08 11.11
CA ASN A 113 -20.47 -10.32 11.30
C ASN A 113 -20.18 -11.30 10.14
N ASP A 114 -19.90 -10.77 8.96
CA ASP A 114 -19.56 -11.51 7.76
C ASP A 114 -18.28 -12.35 7.90
N LEU A 115 -17.18 -11.87 8.52
CA LEU A 115 -15.96 -12.67 8.66
C LEU A 115 -16.15 -13.84 9.64
N ALA A 116 -16.87 -13.61 10.75
CA ALA A 116 -17.21 -14.65 11.70
C ALA A 116 -18.12 -15.71 11.07
N VAL A 117 -19.12 -15.28 10.29
CA VAL A 117 -20.02 -16.17 9.54
C VAL A 117 -19.29 -16.94 8.44
N LEU A 118 -18.36 -16.31 7.71
CA LEU A 118 -17.55 -16.96 6.68
C LEU A 118 -16.59 -18.01 7.30
N ASN A 119 -15.98 -17.71 8.45
CA ASN A 119 -15.14 -18.67 9.17
C ASN A 119 -15.96 -19.86 9.69
N LEU A 120 -17.15 -19.63 10.24
CA LEU A 120 -18.07 -20.71 10.64
C LEU A 120 -18.49 -21.57 9.44
N LYS A 121 -18.76 -20.96 8.27
CA LYS A 121 -19.08 -21.69 7.04
C LYS A 121 -17.92 -22.56 6.57
N PHE A 122 -16.68 -22.07 6.65
CA PHE A 122 -15.50 -22.87 6.30
C PHE A 122 -15.30 -24.02 7.27
N GLU A 123 -15.45 -23.78 8.58
CA GLU A 123 -15.25 -24.81 9.61
C GLU A 123 -16.30 -25.92 9.59
N ASN A 124 -17.50 -25.64 9.07
CA ASN A 124 -18.57 -26.65 8.96
C ASN A 124 -18.45 -27.54 7.70
N LEU A 125 -17.43 -27.35 6.86
CA LEU A 125 -17.21 -28.18 5.67
C LEU A 125 -16.49 -29.48 6.00
N SER A 126 -16.58 -30.46 5.10
CA SER A 126 -15.81 -31.71 5.19
C SER A 126 -14.30 -31.45 5.14
N ASP A 127 -13.54 -32.30 5.82
CA ASP A 127 -12.07 -32.18 5.88
C ASP A 127 -11.43 -32.25 4.50
N GLU A 128 -11.97 -33.07 3.59
CA GLU A 128 -11.52 -33.16 2.19
C GLU A 128 -11.61 -31.82 1.45
N LEU A 129 -12.74 -31.10 1.59
CA LEU A 129 -12.94 -29.79 0.95
C LEU A 129 -12.02 -28.73 1.57
N LYS A 130 -11.79 -28.81 2.89
CA LYS A 130 -10.86 -27.92 3.59
C LYS A 130 -9.43 -28.15 3.12
N GLU A 131 -8.99 -29.40 2.97
CA GLU A 131 -7.65 -29.74 2.50
C GLU A 131 -7.42 -29.30 1.05
N ASP A 132 -8.39 -29.54 0.16
CA ASP A 132 -8.31 -29.07 -1.23
C ASP A 132 -8.19 -27.54 -1.30
N ALA A 133 -9.03 -26.81 -0.56
CA ALA A 133 -8.95 -25.35 -0.49
C ALA A 133 -7.59 -24.87 0.05
N LYS A 134 -7.07 -25.48 1.12
CA LYS A 134 -5.74 -25.18 1.68
C LYS A 134 -4.62 -25.47 0.68
N SER A 135 -4.72 -26.55 -0.10
CA SER A 135 -3.74 -26.91 -1.13
C SER A 135 -3.68 -25.85 -2.24
N LYS A 136 -4.84 -25.34 -2.68
CA LYS A 136 -4.95 -24.25 -3.67
C LYS A 136 -4.36 -22.94 -3.13
N VAL A 137 -4.56 -22.61 -1.85
CA VAL A 137 -3.91 -21.44 -1.21
C VAL A 137 -2.39 -21.59 -1.19
N LYS A 138 -1.88 -22.77 -0.83
CA LYS A 138 -0.44 -23.05 -0.81
C LYS A 138 0.19 -22.86 -2.20
N LEU A 139 -0.48 -23.36 -3.23
CA LEU A 139 -0.09 -23.19 -4.63
C LEU A 139 -0.06 -21.72 -5.04
N LEU A 140 -1.10 -20.94 -4.71
CA LEU A 140 -1.13 -19.51 -5.01
C LEU A 140 0.05 -18.75 -4.38
N LYS A 141 0.31 -18.99 -3.09
CA LYS A 141 1.45 -18.37 -2.38
C LYS A 141 2.81 -18.77 -2.98
N GLN A 142 2.95 -20.02 -3.41
CA GLN A 142 4.17 -20.52 -4.04
C GLN A 142 4.42 -19.85 -5.40
N VAL A 143 3.38 -19.70 -6.22
CA VAL A 143 3.48 -18.97 -7.50
C VAL A 143 3.82 -17.50 -7.27
N GLU A 144 3.20 -16.84 -6.29
CA GLU A 144 3.51 -15.45 -5.92
C GLU A 144 4.97 -15.29 -5.50
N LYS A 145 5.50 -16.20 -4.66
CA LYS A 145 6.90 -16.20 -4.24
C LYS A 145 7.87 -16.29 -5.42
N TYR A 146 7.57 -17.12 -6.43
CA TYR A 146 8.41 -17.20 -7.63
C TYR A 146 8.36 -15.93 -8.47
N ILE A 147 7.20 -15.28 -8.56
CA ILE A 147 7.04 -14.01 -9.27
C ILE A 147 7.81 -12.90 -8.56
N GLU A 148 7.74 -12.84 -7.22
CA GLU A 148 8.56 -11.92 -6.41
C GLU A 148 10.06 -12.17 -6.57
N GLY A 149 10.46 -13.45 -6.75
CA GLY A 149 11.81 -13.84 -7.12
C GLY A 149 12.24 -13.53 -8.56
N GLY A 150 11.39 -12.87 -9.35
CA GLY A 150 11.69 -12.41 -10.71
C GLY A 150 11.38 -13.41 -11.83
N LEU A 151 10.71 -14.53 -11.54
CA LEU A 151 10.27 -15.45 -12.59
C LEU A 151 9.00 -14.93 -13.28
N SER A 152 8.92 -15.14 -14.59
CA SER A 152 7.69 -14.84 -15.34
C SER A 152 6.59 -15.83 -15.01
N ILE A 153 5.33 -15.36 -14.98
CA ILE A 153 4.15 -16.19 -14.69
C ILE A 153 4.14 -17.47 -15.55
N ALA A 154 4.40 -17.35 -16.86
CA ALA A 154 4.45 -18.51 -17.76
C ALA A 154 5.49 -19.56 -17.34
N ARG A 155 6.66 -19.13 -16.85
CA ARG A 155 7.72 -20.03 -16.37
C ARG A 155 7.36 -20.66 -15.04
N THR A 156 6.77 -19.89 -14.10
CA THR A 156 6.32 -20.41 -12.80
C THR A 156 5.25 -21.50 -12.96
N LEU A 157 4.25 -21.26 -13.82
CA LEU A 157 3.20 -22.24 -14.09
C LEU A 157 3.74 -23.52 -14.75
N LYS A 158 4.78 -23.39 -15.57
CA LYS A 158 5.46 -24.55 -16.17
C LYS A 158 6.23 -25.38 -15.14
N ILE A 159 6.89 -24.73 -14.19
CA ILE A 159 7.62 -25.40 -13.09
C ILE A 159 6.64 -26.16 -12.20
N GLU A 160 5.57 -25.50 -11.79
CA GLU A 160 4.53 -26.09 -10.94
C GLU A 160 3.60 -27.06 -11.69
N LYS A 161 3.77 -27.21 -13.02
CA LYS A 161 2.94 -28.06 -13.90
C LYS A 161 1.44 -27.71 -13.82
N ILE A 162 1.12 -26.42 -13.68
CA ILE A 162 -0.24 -25.93 -13.54
C ILE A 162 -0.79 -25.41 -14.87
N ASN A 163 -2.03 -25.74 -15.17
CA ASN A 163 -2.74 -25.13 -16.29
C ASN A 163 -3.05 -23.66 -16.00
N ARG A 164 -2.69 -22.77 -16.92
CA ARG A 164 -2.93 -21.32 -16.82
C ARG A 164 -4.40 -20.97 -16.54
N ARG A 165 -5.36 -21.61 -17.23
CA ARG A 165 -6.79 -21.34 -17.01
C ARG A 165 -7.24 -21.72 -15.61
N PHE A 166 -6.67 -22.78 -15.05
CA PHE A 166 -6.97 -23.19 -13.68
C PHE A 166 -6.42 -22.18 -12.69
N TYR A 167 -5.15 -21.79 -12.83
CA TYR A 167 -4.51 -20.78 -11.98
C TYR A 167 -5.26 -19.45 -11.99
N GLU A 168 -5.60 -18.91 -13.16
CA GLU A 168 -6.31 -17.63 -13.27
C GLU A 168 -7.69 -17.68 -12.60
N ARG A 169 -8.39 -18.83 -12.70
CA ARG A 169 -9.69 -19.06 -12.06
C ARG A 169 -9.57 -19.04 -10.53
N ILE A 170 -8.66 -19.84 -9.97
CA ILE A 170 -8.49 -19.91 -8.51
C ILE A 170 -7.96 -18.59 -7.94
N ARG A 171 -7.08 -17.89 -8.67
CA ARG A 171 -6.54 -16.59 -8.28
C ARG A 171 -7.64 -15.53 -8.22
N LYS A 172 -8.51 -15.48 -9.23
CA LYS A 172 -9.65 -14.56 -9.25
C LYS A 172 -10.61 -14.85 -8.09
N ALA A 173 -10.99 -16.11 -7.92
CA ALA A 173 -11.92 -16.52 -6.88
C ALA A 173 -11.38 -16.25 -5.46
N TYR A 174 -10.09 -16.48 -5.24
CA TYR A 174 -9.43 -16.18 -3.97
C TYR A 174 -9.37 -14.67 -3.68
N LYS A 175 -9.14 -13.84 -4.71
CA LYS A 175 -9.12 -12.38 -4.56
C LYS A 175 -10.50 -11.81 -4.20
N GLU A 176 -11.57 -12.42 -4.72
CA GLU A 176 -12.94 -11.96 -4.50
C GLU A 176 -13.51 -12.46 -3.17
N ASN A 177 -13.31 -13.74 -2.84
CA ASN A 177 -14.02 -14.41 -1.73
C ASN A 177 -13.09 -15.12 -0.73
N GLY A 178 -11.77 -14.88 -0.80
CA GLY A 178 -10.80 -15.54 0.06
C GLY A 178 -10.81 -17.07 -0.10
N ILE A 179 -10.57 -17.80 1.00
CA ILE A 179 -10.49 -19.26 0.98
C ILE A 179 -11.82 -19.93 0.60
N LEU A 180 -12.96 -19.30 0.88
CA LEU A 180 -14.27 -19.80 0.50
C LEU A 180 -14.49 -19.81 -1.02
N GLY A 181 -13.87 -18.87 -1.74
CA GLY A 181 -13.89 -18.87 -3.20
C GLY A 181 -13.13 -20.04 -3.85
N LEU A 182 -12.30 -20.75 -3.09
CA LEU A 182 -11.52 -21.89 -3.58
C LEU A 182 -12.23 -23.24 -3.43
N ILE A 183 -13.31 -23.27 -2.66
CA ILE A 183 -14.11 -24.45 -2.41
C ILE A 183 -14.99 -24.71 -3.62
N ASP A 184 -15.03 -25.94 -4.08
CA ASP A 184 -15.95 -26.33 -5.14
C ASP A 184 -17.33 -26.56 -4.56
N THR A 185 -18.21 -25.57 -4.72
CA THR A 185 -19.59 -25.64 -4.21
C THR A 185 -20.53 -26.39 -5.15
N ARG A 186 -20.03 -26.93 -6.28
CA ARG A 186 -20.89 -27.58 -7.29
C ARG A 186 -21.36 -28.99 -6.90
N GLY A 187 -20.78 -29.57 -5.86
CA GLY A 187 -21.14 -30.89 -5.32
C GLY A 187 -21.73 -30.85 -3.90
N LEU A 188 -22.05 -29.66 -3.40
CA LEU A 188 -22.71 -29.43 -2.10
C LEU A 188 -24.21 -29.24 -2.27
#